data_AF-A0A1G8AGJ1-F1
#
_entry.id   AF-A0A1G8AGJ1-F1
#
_cell.length_a   1.000
_cell.length_b   1.000
_cell.length_c   1.000
_cell.angle_alpha   90.00
_cell.angle_beta   90.00
_cell.angle_gamma   90.00
#
_symmetry.space_group_name_H-M   'P 1'
#
loop_
_entity.id
_entity.type
_entity.pdbx_description
1 polymer ?
#
loop_
_entity_poly.entity_id
_entity_poly.type
_entity_poly.pdbx_seq_one_letter_code
_entity_poly.pdbx_strand_id
1 'polypeptide(L)'
;MSRRLQEAEHVFLKRYNKWLQTVEEGLASVAYFYREGHVDNGDRLLLQMMEGFQPFSSDNMTMRYLFVEKEGLEEEMIIFHDVVEKAKGVPSFASAEERIRFIAQELIPSFQRWKLFVQQVEGGETDKP
;
A
#
# COMPACT_ATOMS: atom_id res chain seq x y z
N MET A 1 -12.28 -13.04 -22.69
CA MET A 1 -11.06 -13.11 -21.85
C MET A 1 -10.60 -14.55 -21.77
N SER A 2 -9.30 -14.84 -21.83
CA SER A 2 -8.82 -16.23 -21.71
C SER A 2 -8.75 -16.64 -20.23
N ARG A 3 -9.05 -17.91 -19.91
CA ARG A 3 -8.97 -18.41 -18.50
C ARG A 3 -7.59 -18.17 -17.87
N ARG A 4 -6.52 -18.27 -18.66
CA ARG A 4 -5.15 -18.02 -18.20
C ARG A 4 -4.92 -16.58 -17.75
N LEU A 5 -5.58 -15.62 -18.39
CA LEU A 5 -5.48 -14.21 -18.00
C LEU A 5 -6.16 -13.97 -16.65
N GLN A 6 -7.36 -14.52 -16.45
CA GLN A 6 -8.08 -14.45 -15.17
C GLN A 6 -7.29 -15.12 -14.03
N GLU A 7 -6.69 -16.28 -14.28
CA GLU A 7 -5.81 -16.95 -13.31
C GLU A 7 -4.60 -16.07 -12.93
N ALA A 8 -4.00 -15.38 -13.90
CA ALA A 8 -2.86 -14.49 -13.66
C ALA A 8 -3.25 -13.24 -12.84
N GLU A 9 -4.41 -12.63 -13.15
CA GLU A 9 -4.99 -11.51 -12.41
C GLU A 9 -5.25 -11.90 -10.95
N HIS A 10 -5.91 -13.05 -10.73
CA HIS A 10 -6.20 -13.56 -9.40
C HIS A 10 -4.92 -13.83 -8.58
N VAL A 11 -3.92 -14.47 -9.18
CA VAL A 11 -2.63 -14.71 -8.51
C VAL A 11 -1.92 -13.41 -8.16
N PHE A 12 -1.99 -12.40 -9.03
CA PHE A 12 -1.42 -11.09 -8.78
C PHE A 12 -2.11 -10.38 -7.61
N LEU A 13 -3.44 -10.29 -7.64
CA LEU A 13 -4.25 -9.65 -6.58
C LEU A 13 -4.03 -10.32 -5.23
N LYS A 14 -4.00 -11.66 -5.19
CA LYS A 14 -3.72 -12.41 -3.96
C LYS A 14 -2.34 -12.12 -3.38
N ARG A 15 -1.31 -12.02 -4.23
CA ARG A 15 0.05 -11.65 -3.80
C ARG A 15 0.07 -10.22 -3.27
N TYR A 16 -0.63 -9.31 -3.94
CA TYR A 16 -0.67 -7.91 -3.54
C TYR A 16 -1.43 -7.73 -2.22
N ASN A 17 -2.60 -8.35 -2.05
CA ASN A 17 -3.33 -8.32 -0.79
C ASN A 17 -2.53 -8.92 0.37
N LYS A 18 -1.80 -10.02 0.14
CA LYS A 18 -0.90 -10.57 1.16
C LYS A 18 0.20 -9.58 1.55
N TRP A 19 0.78 -8.89 0.56
CA TRP A 19 1.78 -7.84 0.83
C TRP A 19 1.17 -6.70 1.65
N LEU A 20 -0.03 -6.23 1.31
CA LEU A 20 -0.73 -5.20 2.09
C LEU A 20 -0.95 -5.63 3.54
N GLN A 21 -1.36 -6.88 3.78
CA GLN A 21 -1.49 -7.39 5.16
C GLN A 21 -0.17 -7.31 5.94
N THR A 22 0.95 -7.67 5.32
CA THR A 22 2.28 -7.54 5.93
C THR A 22 2.64 -6.08 6.24
N VAL A 23 2.33 -5.16 5.32
CA VAL A 23 2.58 -3.72 5.53
C VAL A 23 1.74 -3.18 6.68
N GLU A 24 0.47 -3.59 6.80
CA GLU A 24 -0.41 -3.16 7.89
C GLU A 24 0.17 -3.51 9.28
N GLU A 25 0.63 -4.75 9.44
CA GLU A 25 1.32 -5.20 10.66
C GLU A 25 2.63 -4.43 10.89
N GLY A 26 3.37 -4.15 9.81
CA GLY A 26 4.58 -3.33 9.83
C GLY A 26 4.32 -1.91 10.30
N LEU A 27 3.27 -1.24 9.81
CA LEU A 27 2.93 0.13 10.18
C LEU A 27 2.55 0.26 11.65
N ALA A 28 1.84 -0.72 12.21
CA ALA A 28 1.56 -0.77 13.65
C ALA A 28 2.88 -0.83 14.47
N SER A 29 3.85 -1.60 14.00
CA SER A 29 5.17 -1.71 14.62
C SER A 29 6.00 -0.44 14.48
N VAL A 30 5.92 0.26 13.33
CA VAL A 30 6.58 1.56 13.14
C VAL A 30 6.02 2.60 14.13
N ALA A 31 4.70 2.70 14.24
CA ALA A 31 4.05 3.61 15.19
C ALA A 31 4.46 3.30 16.65
N TYR A 32 4.56 2.01 16.99
CA TYR A 32 5.08 1.56 18.27
C TYR A 32 6.53 2.04 18.49
N PHE A 33 7.43 1.82 17.53
CA PHE A 33 8.83 2.23 17.67
C PHE A 33 9.00 3.73 17.87
N TYR A 34 8.26 4.56 17.13
CA TYR A 34 8.35 6.01 17.32
C TYR A 34 7.84 6.45 18.69
N ARG A 35 6.78 5.82 19.21
CA ARG A 35 6.26 6.13 20.55
C ARG A 35 7.24 5.76 21.66
N GLU A 36 7.95 4.64 21.51
CA GLU A 36 8.95 4.19 22.49
C GLU A 36 10.34 4.85 22.30
N GLY A 37 10.48 5.79 21.37
CA GLY A 37 11.74 6.50 21.11
C GLY A 37 12.78 5.71 20.30
N HIS A 38 12.40 4.55 19.74
CA HIS A 38 13.24 3.73 18.86
C HIS A 38 13.20 4.23 17.41
N VAL A 39 13.55 5.51 17.19
CA VAL A 39 13.38 6.20 15.91
C VAL A 39 14.07 5.49 14.75
N ASP A 40 15.34 5.10 14.90
CA ASP A 40 16.09 4.42 13.83
C ASP A 40 15.46 3.10 13.39
N ASN A 41 14.90 2.34 14.35
CA ASN A 41 14.20 1.09 14.05
C ASN A 41 12.88 1.35 13.32
N GLY A 42 12.14 2.40 13.73
CA GLY A 42 10.94 2.86 13.06
C GLY A 42 11.22 3.30 11.62
N ASP A 43 12.24 4.12 11.42
CA ASP A 43 12.65 4.63 10.11
C ASP A 43 13.08 3.50 9.18
N ARG A 44 13.92 2.57 9.66
CA ARG A 44 14.35 1.42 8.87
C ARG A 44 13.18 0.53 8.46
N LEU A 45 12.28 0.22 9.39
CA LEU A 45 11.13 -0.62 9.10
C LEU A 45 10.17 0.06 8.12
N LEU A 46 9.91 1.36 8.32
CA LEU A 46 9.07 2.14 7.41
C LEU A 46 9.63 2.13 5.99
N LEU A 47 10.92 2.44 5.82
CA LEU A 47 11.57 2.42 4.51
C LEU A 47 11.47 1.05 3.85
N GLN A 48 11.76 -0.03 4.59
CA GLN A 48 11.64 -1.38 4.08
C GLN A 48 10.23 -1.70 3.58
N MET A 49 9.19 -1.25 4.30
CA MET A 49 7.80 -1.43 3.86
C MET A 49 7.49 -0.58 2.63
N MET A 50 7.96 0.66 2.55
CA MET A 50 7.67 1.53 1.41
C MET A 50 8.43 1.08 0.14
N GLU A 51 9.67 0.60 0.27
CA GLU A 51 10.44 0.03 -0.83
C GLU A 51 9.81 -1.25 -1.38
N GLY A 52 9.16 -2.05 -0.53
CA GLY A 52 8.45 -3.25 -0.96
C GLY A 52 7.24 -2.99 -1.88
N PHE A 53 6.81 -1.73 -2.04
CA PHE A 53 5.82 -1.36 -3.07
C PHE A 53 6.41 -1.22 -4.47
N GLN A 54 7.74 -1.25 -4.65
CA GLN A 54 8.36 -1.08 -5.97
C GLN A 54 7.84 -2.08 -7.04
N PRO A 55 7.61 -3.37 -6.73
CA PRO A 55 6.98 -4.30 -7.69
C PRO A 55 5.51 -3.97 -8.01
N PHE A 56 4.85 -3.16 -7.19
CA PHE A 56 3.45 -2.78 -7.29
C PHE A 56 3.26 -1.28 -7.60
N SER A 57 4.27 -0.63 -8.18
CA SER A 57 4.21 0.81 -8.46
C SER A 57 3.08 1.16 -9.42
N SER A 58 2.73 2.45 -9.48
CA SER A 58 1.80 3.01 -10.46
C SER A 58 2.21 2.77 -11.92
N ASP A 59 3.50 2.54 -12.18
CA ASP A 59 4.02 2.22 -13.51
C ASP A 59 3.94 0.73 -13.86
N ASN A 60 3.60 -0.12 -12.89
CA ASN A 60 3.43 -1.55 -13.14
C ASN A 60 2.23 -1.77 -14.08
N MET A 61 2.48 -2.40 -15.24
CA MET A 61 1.46 -2.63 -16.26
C MET A 61 0.26 -3.43 -15.75
N THR A 62 0.48 -4.40 -14.85
CA THR A 62 -0.60 -5.19 -14.25
C THR A 62 -1.42 -4.35 -13.26
N MET A 63 -0.78 -3.48 -12.47
CA MET A 63 -1.48 -2.53 -11.60
C MET A 63 -2.35 -1.57 -12.41
N ARG A 64 -1.79 -0.97 -13.47
CA ARG A 64 -2.55 -0.07 -14.35
C ARG A 64 -3.72 -0.78 -15.01
N TYR A 65 -3.48 -1.97 -15.57
CA TYR A 65 -4.55 -2.74 -16.18
C TYR A 65 -5.68 -3.05 -15.20
N LEU A 66 -5.35 -3.57 -14.01
CA LEU A 66 -6.34 -3.97 -13.02
C LEU A 66 -7.08 -2.78 -12.41
N PHE A 67 -6.37 -1.73 -12.00
CA PHE A 67 -6.98 -0.65 -11.23
C PHE A 67 -7.39 0.54 -12.08
N VAL A 68 -6.68 0.87 -13.15
CA VAL A 68 -7.04 2.01 -14.02
C VAL A 68 -8.02 1.57 -15.10
N GLU A 69 -7.63 0.59 -15.91
CA GLU A 69 -8.38 0.24 -17.12
C GLU A 69 -9.65 -0.58 -16.81
N LYS A 70 -9.54 -1.58 -15.93
CA LYS A 70 -10.64 -2.50 -15.60
C LYS A 70 -11.62 -1.89 -14.58
N GLU A 71 -11.11 -1.22 -13.55
CA GLU A 71 -11.91 -0.80 -12.39
C GLU A 71 -12.10 0.73 -12.28
N GLY A 72 -11.35 1.54 -13.03
CA GLY A 72 -11.51 3.00 -13.02
C GLY A 72 -11.03 3.72 -11.75
N LEU A 73 -10.12 3.10 -11.00
CA LEU A 73 -9.57 3.55 -9.71
C LEU A 73 -8.24 4.31 -9.85
N GLU A 74 -8.03 5.02 -10.96
CA GLU A 74 -6.77 5.73 -11.24
C GLU A 74 -6.43 6.76 -10.16
N GLU A 75 -7.40 7.60 -9.79
CA GLU A 75 -7.19 8.66 -8.80
C GLU A 75 -6.78 8.09 -7.44
N GLU A 76 -7.46 7.04 -6.97
CA GLU A 76 -7.16 6.40 -5.70
C GLU A 76 -5.79 5.70 -5.72
N MET A 77 -5.41 5.11 -6.86
CA MET A 77 -4.09 4.51 -7.04
C MET A 77 -2.98 5.58 -6.98
N ILE A 78 -3.18 6.73 -7.63
CA ILE A 78 -2.22 7.84 -7.62
C ILE A 78 -2.08 8.41 -6.20
N ILE A 79 -3.20 8.72 -5.54
CA ILE A 79 -3.20 9.25 -4.16
C ILE A 79 -2.42 8.33 -3.22
N PHE A 80 -2.65 7.02 -3.30
CA PHE A 80 -1.96 6.07 -2.45
C PHE A 80 -0.45 6.02 -2.75
N HIS A 81 -0.05 5.95 -4.02
CA HIS A 81 1.38 5.90 -4.38
C HIS A 81 2.13 7.18 -4.04
N ASP A 82 1.47 8.34 -4.15
CA ASP A 82 2.04 9.62 -3.70
C ASP A 82 2.30 9.61 -2.19
N VAL A 83 1.38 9.05 -1.40
CA VAL A 83 1.55 8.92 0.05
C VAL A 83 2.66 7.92 0.40
N VAL A 84 2.74 6.79 -0.32
CA VAL A 84 3.86 5.84 -0.18
C VAL A 84 5.19 6.51 -0.47
N GLU A 85 5.25 7.38 -1.48
CA GLU A 85 6.50 8.06 -1.80
C GLU A 85 6.86 9.15 -0.78
N LYS A 86 5.88 9.92 -0.31
CA LYS A 86 6.07 10.84 0.82
C LYS A 86 6.57 10.10 2.07
N ALA A 87 6.07 8.89 2.32
CA ALA A 87 6.46 8.09 3.47
C ALA A 87 7.95 7.71 3.46
N LYS A 88 8.58 7.60 2.28
CA LYS A 88 10.04 7.39 2.19
C LYS A 88 10.85 8.60 2.68
N GLY A 89 10.25 9.79 2.69
CA GLY A 89 10.86 11.01 3.22
C GLY A 89 10.73 11.18 4.74
N VAL A 90 9.90 10.40 5.41
CA VAL A 90 9.63 10.52 6.86
C VAL A 90 10.90 10.48 7.74
N PRO A 91 11.94 9.68 7.44
CA PRO A 91 13.18 9.70 8.22
C PRO A 91 13.88 11.06 8.26
N SER A 92 13.58 11.97 7.33
CA SER A 92 14.12 13.34 7.32
C SER A 92 13.38 14.33 8.24
N PHE A 93 12.29 13.90 8.88
CA PHE A 93 11.49 14.78 9.75
C PHE A 93 12.25 15.17 11.02
N ALA A 94 11.92 16.33 11.59
CA ALA A 94 12.68 16.91 12.70
C ALA A 94 12.43 16.20 14.03
N SER A 95 11.26 15.57 14.20
CA SER A 95 10.88 14.94 15.47
C SER A 95 10.11 13.63 15.31
N ALA A 96 10.11 12.80 16.35
CA ALA A 96 9.28 11.59 16.39
C ALA A 96 7.77 11.93 16.36
N GLU A 97 7.38 13.08 16.92
CA GLU A 97 6.00 13.56 16.90
C GLU A 97 5.51 13.85 15.47
N GLU A 98 6.33 14.51 14.65
CA GLU A 98 6.03 14.75 13.23
C GLU A 98 5.85 13.45 12.46
N ARG A 99 6.73 12.45 12.72
CA ARG A 99 6.65 11.13 12.09
C ARG A 99 5.36 10.41 12.46
N ILE A 100 5.03 10.36 13.76
CA ILE A 100 3.78 9.74 14.26
C ILE A 100 2.57 10.45 13.66
N ARG A 101 2.59 11.78 13.59
CA ARG A 101 1.50 12.58 13.03
C ARG A 101 1.25 12.21 11.57
N PHE A 102 2.30 12.18 10.75
CA PHE A 102 2.19 11.76 9.35
C PHE A 102 1.68 10.32 9.22
N ILE A 103 2.19 9.39 10.03
CA ILE A 103 1.72 8.00 9.99
C ILE A 103 0.22 7.92 10.31
N ALA A 104 -0.22 8.58 11.37
CA ALA A 104 -1.60 8.48 11.85
C ALA A 104 -2.60 9.25 10.97
N GLN A 105 -2.19 10.39 10.41
CA GLN A 105 -3.10 11.30 9.71
C GLN A 105 -3.08 11.15 8.19
N GLU A 106 -1.97 10.67 7.61
CA GLU A 106 -1.81 10.56 6.15
C GLU A 106 -1.64 9.11 5.73
N LEU A 107 -0.59 8.44 6.22
CA LEU A 107 -0.20 7.12 5.73
C LEU A 107 -1.23 6.03 6.03
N ILE A 108 -1.60 5.86 7.30
CA ILE A 108 -2.57 4.81 7.69
C ILE A 108 -3.93 5.02 7.00
N PRO A 109 -4.53 6.23 7.01
CA PRO A 109 -5.82 6.45 6.33
C PRO A 109 -5.76 6.15 4.83
N SER A 110 -4.71 6.62 4.13
CA SER A 110 -4.54 6.36 2.69
C SER A 110 -4.34 4.88 2.41
N PHE A 111 -3.53 4.20 3.23
CA PHE A 111 -3.28 2.77 3.13
C PHE A 111 -4.55 1.94 3.34
N GLN A 112 -5.33 2.23 4.38
CA GLN A 112 -6.55 1.50 4.69
C GLN A 112 -7.59 1.65 3.57
N ARG A 113 -7.75 2.87 3.04
CA ARG A 113 -8.63 3.12 1.91
C ARG A 113 -8.21 2.30 0.69
N TRP A 114 -6.94 2.36 0.32
CA TRP A 114 -6.43 1.61 -0.83
C TRP A 114 -6.60 0.10 -0.67
N LYS A 115 -6.29 -0.43 0.52
CA LYS A 115 -6.48 -1.85 0.84
C LYS A 115 -7.93 -2.30 0.63
N LEU A 116 -8.92 -1.49 1.01
CA LEU A 116 -10.33 -1.80 0.77
C LEU A 116 -10.65 -1.92 -0.73
N PHE A 117 -10.13 -1.02 -1.57
CA PHE A 117 -10.29 -1.11 -3.02
C PHE A 117 -9.67 -2.39 -3.57
N VAL A 118 -8.45 -2.72 -3.17
CA VAL A 118 -7.76 -3.95 -3.63
C VAL A 118 -8.55 -5.20 -3.22
N GLN A 119 -9.14 -5.23 -2.02
CA GLN A 119 -10.01 -6.33 -1.57
C GLN A 119 -11.32 -6.41 -2.35
N GLN A 120 -11.91 -5.28 -2.73
CA GLN A 120 -13.09 -5.24 -3.58
C GLN A 120 -12.79 -5.79 -4.98
N VAL A 121 -11.65 -5.42 -5.56
CA VAL A 121 -11.22 -5.94 -6.87
C VAL A 121 -10.92 -7.44 -6.82
N GLU A 122 -10.30 -7.94 -5.74
CA GLU A 122 -10.09 -9.40 -5.55
C GLU A 122 -11.42 -10.15 -5.33
N GLY A 123 -12.34 -9.59 -4.55
CA GLY A 123 -13.64 -10.21 -4.22
C GLY A 123 -14.72 -10.04 -5.30
N GLY A 124 -14.57 -9.07 -6.20
CA GLY A 124 -15.53 -8.74 -7.26
C GLY A 124 -15.58 -9.75 -8.41
N GLU A 125 -14.65 -10.72 -8.46
CA GLU A 125 -14.66 -11.78 -9.48
C GLU A 125 -15.77 -12.84 -9.28
N THR A 126 -16.47 -12.84 -8.14
CA THR A 126 -17.53 -13.83 -7.86
C THR A 126 -18.94 -13.44 -8.29
N ASP A 127 -19.18 -12.23 -8.79
CA ASP A 127 -20.55 -11.77 -9.11
C ASP A 127 -20.62 -11.07 -10.48
N LYS A 128 -20.47 -11.86 -11.55
CA LYS A 128 -21.06 -11.50 -12.85
C LYS A 128 -21.98 -12.65 -13.28
N PRO A 129 -23.30 -12.40 -13.45
CA PRO A 129 -24.25 -13.40 -13.92
C PRO A 129 -23.95 -13.86 -15.35
#